data_AF-A0A1F4XU92-F1
#
_entry.id   AF-A0A1F4XU92-F1
#
_cell.length_a   1.000
_cell.length_b   1.000
_cell.length_c   1.000
_cell.angle_alpha   90.00
_cell.angle_beta   90.00
_cell.angle_gamma   90.00
#
_symmetry.space_group_name_H-M   'P 1'
#
loop_
_entity.id
_entity.type
_entity.pdbx_description
1 polymer ?
#
loop_
_entity_poly.entity_id
_entity_poly.type
_entity_poly.pdbx_seq_one_letter_code
_entity_poly.pdbx_strand_id
1 'polypeptide(L)' 'MPSLNMVAWILVIVGALNWGLVGLGDFAGSSWNVVNMLLGTWPQVESLVYVLVGASGAWMLVNKGKM' A
#
# COMPACT_ATOMS: atom_id res chain seq x y z
N MET A 1 -16.44 -12.94 -3.70
CA MET A 1 -15.43 -13.50 -4.63
C MET A 1 -14.14 -13.64 -3.85
N PRO A 2 -13.72 -14.86 -3.47
CA PRO A 2 -12.57 -15.09 -2.58
C PRO A 2 -11.27 -14.40 -3.05
N SER A 3 -11.12 -14.27 -4.38
CA SER A 3 -9.97 -13.62 -5.03
C SER A 3 -9.86 -12.12 -4.74
N LEU A 4 -10.98 -11.38 -4.71
CA LEU A 4 -10.96 -9.94 -4.47
C LEU A 4 -10.56 -9.63 -3.01
N ASN A 5 -11.02 -10.46 -2.07
CA ASN A 5 -10.63 -10.36 -0.67
C ASN A 5 -9.10 -10.55 -0.50
N MET A 6 -8.53 -11.54 -1.20
CA MET A 6 -7.09 -11.81 -1.16
C MET A 6 -6.27 -10.65 -1.74
N VAL A 7 -6.68 -10.10 -2.88
CA VAL A 7 -5.97 -8.96 -3.50
C VAL A 7 -6.01 -7.73 -2.59
N ALA A 8 -7.17 -7.41 -2.02
CA ALA A 8 -7.29 -6.28 -1.09
C ALA A 8 -6.40 -6.47 0.15
N TRP A 9 -6.36 -7.68 0.71
CA TRP A 9 -5.48 -8.03 1.82
C TRP A 9 -4.00 -7.85 1.49
N ILE A 10 -3.55 -8.36 0.34
CA ILE A 10 -2.15 -8.22 -0.10
C ILE A 10 -1.79 -6.74 -0.27
N LEU A 11 -2.65 -5.96 -0.93
CA LEU A 11 -2.40 -4.53 -1.14
C LEU A 11 -2.30 -3.76 0.18
N VAL A 12 -3.15 -4.08 1.17
CA VAL A 12 -3.08 -3.45 2.49
C VAL A 12 -1.80 -3.82 3.23
N ILE A 13 -1.39 -5.10 3.19
CA ILE A 13 -0.13 -5.54 3.82
C ILE A 13 1.06 -4.84 3.17
N VAL A 14 1.12 -4.79 1.83
CA VAL A 14 2.19 -4.09 1.10
C VAL A 14 2.22 -2.61 1.44
N GLY A 15 1.05 -1.97 1.50
CA GLY A 15 0.92 -0.58 1.92
C GLY A 15 1.45 -0.33 3.33
N ALA A 16 1.04 -1.17 4.30
CA ALA A 16 1.47 -1.06 5.69
C ALA A 16 2.99 -1.25 5.84
N LEU A 17 3.58 -2.20 5.11
CA LEU A 17 5.04 -2.41 5.10
C LEU A 17 5.78 -1.22 4.49
N ASN A 18 5.31 -0.67 3.36
CA ASN A 18 5.93 0.51 2.74
C ASN A 18 5.90 1.72 3.69
N TRP A 19 4.76 1.98 4.33
CA TRP A 19 4.63 3.10 5.26
C TRP A 19 5.45 2.89 6.54
N GLY A 20 5.55 1.65 7.02
CA GLY A 20 6.43 1.30 8.14
C GLY A 20 7.90 1.57 7.81
N LEU A 21 8.35 1.22 6.60
CA LEU A 21 9.70 1.54 6.14
C LEU A 21 9.91 3.03 5.96
N VAL A 22 8.94 3.77 5.40
CA VAL A 22 9.01 5.24 5.31
C VAL A 22 9.21 5.86 6.70
N GLY A 23 8.41 5.46 7.70
CA GLY A 23 8.57 5.98 9.06
C GLY A 23 9.90 5.59 9.71
N LEU A 24 10.40 4.38 9.49
CA LEU A 24 11.73 3.96 9.95
C LEU A 24 12.86 4.75 9.25
N GLY A 25 12.71 5.00 7.96
CA GLY A 25 13.61 5.81 7.17
C GLY A 25 13.71 7.24 7.70
N ASP A 26 12.57 7.83 8.10
CA ASP A 26 12.54 9.17 8.70
C ASP A 26 13.40 9.22 9.99
N PHE A 27 13.33 8.20 10.85
CA PHE A 27 14.22 8.09 12.02
C PHE A 27 15.69 7.90 11.64
N ALA A 28 15.96 7.28 10.50
CA ALA A 28 17.31 7.05 9.97
C ALA A 28 17.84 8.20 9.10
N GLY A 29 17.05 9.27 8.88
CA GLY A 29 17.41 10.40 8.01
C GLY A 29 17.47 10.04 6.52
N SER A 30 16.73 9.03 6.07
CA SER A 30 16.75 8.52 4.69
C SER A 30 15.34 8.17 4.21
N SER A 31 15.02 8.37 2.93
CA SER A 31 13.71 7.98 2.40
C SER A 31 13.70 6.50 2.01
N TRP A 32 12.92 5.69 2.73
CA TRP A 32 12.74 4.26 2.44
C TRP A 32 11.36 3.94 1.85
N ASN A 33 10.92 4.80 0.93
CA ASN A 33 9.69 4.57 0.17
C ASN A 33 9.97 3.55 -0.96
N VAL A 34 9.75 2.27 -0.68
CA VAL A 34 10.01 1.16 -1.62
C VAL A 34 9.20 1.32 -2.92
N VAL A 35 7.96 1.80 -2.84
CA VAL A 35 7.15 2.05 -4.04
C VAL A 35 7.83 3.09 -4.94
N ASN A 36 8.31 4.19 -4.36
CA ASN A 36 9.06 5.20 -5.10
C ASN A 36 10.41 4.66 -5.62
N MET A 37 11.13 3.86 -4.83
CA MET A 37 12.40 3.27 -5.25
C MET A 37 12.25 2.35 -6.48
N LEU A 38 11.14 1.64 -6.59
CA LEU A 38 10.86 0.73 -7.70
C LEU A 38 10.23 1.44 -8.91
N LEU A 39 9.33 2.40 -8.66
CA LEU A 39 8.47 2.99 -9.69
C LEU A 39 8.71 4.47 -9.95
N GLY A 40 9.63 5.12 -9.25
CA GLY A 40 9.77 6.59 -9.21
C GLY A 40 10.12 7.26 -10.55
N THR A 41 10.47 6.49 -11.57
CA THR A 41 10.58 6.99 -12.95
C THR A 41 9.21 7.18 -13.62
N TRP A 42 8.16 6.53 -13.09
CA TRP A 42 6.78 6.51 -13.59
C TRP A 42 5.81 7.03 -12.50
N PRO A 43 5.79 8.35 -12.21
CA PRO A 43 5.06 8.93 -11.06
C PRO A 43 3.55 8.64 -11.06
N GLN A 44 2.96 8.52 -12.25
CA GLN A 44 1.54 8.20 -12.41
C GLN A 44 1.23 6.76 -11.95
N VAL A 45 2.15 5.81 -12.17
CA VAL A 45 1.98 4.41 -11.77
C VAL A 45 2.20 4.24 -10.27
N GLU A 46 3.18 4.94 -9.70
CA GLU A 46 3.34 5.07 -8.24
C GLU A 46 2.06 5.60 -7.58
N SER A 47 1.50 6.70 -8.11
CA SER A 47 0.24 7.28 -7.60
C SER A 47 -0.93 6.30 -7.67
N LEU A 48 -1.02 5.53 -8.76
CA LEU A 48 -2.04 4.50 -8.91
C LEU A 48 -1.91 3.42 -7.84
N VAL A 49 -0.68 2.96 -7.54
CA VAL A 49 -0.45 1.99 -6.46
C VAL A 49 -0.95 2.53 -5.13
N TYR A 50 -0.67 3.80 -4.80
CA TYR A 50 -1.16 4.43 -3.57
C TYR A 50 -2.69 4.48 -3.50
N VAL A 51 -3.34 4.82 -4.60
CA VAL A 51 -4.82 4.81 -4.68
C VAL A 51 -5.37 3.40 -4.47
N LEU A 52 -4.78 2.38 -5.09
CA LEU A 52 -5.23 0.99 -4.97
C LEU A 52 -5.06 0.44 -3.54
N VAL A 53 -3.96 0.79 -2.87
CA VAL A 53 -3.73 0.46 -1.46
C VAL A 53 -4.79 1.12 -0.57
N GLY A 54 -5.03 2.42 -0.74
CA GLY A 54 -6.06 3.14 0.02
C GLY A 54 -7.47 2.60 -0.21
N ALA A 55 -7.82 2.33 -1.47
CA ALA A 55 -9.10 1.74 -1.84
C ALA A 55 -9.28 0.35 -1.21
N SER A 56 -8.23 -0.46 -1.15
CA SER A 56 -8.25 -1.79 -0.53
C SER A 56 -8.50 -1.69 0.98
N GLY A 57 -7.83 -0.76 1.67
CA GLY A 57 -8.07 -0.50 3.09
C GLY A 57 -9.51 -0.03 3.38
N ALA A 58 -10.02 0.90 2.58
CA ALA A 58 -11.39 1.37 2.68
C ALA A 58 -12.41 0.24 2.44
N TRP A 59 -12.18 -0.59 1.42
CA TRP A 59 -13.04 -1.73 1.11
C TRP A 59 -13.06 -2.75 2.26
N MET A 60 -11.91 -3.05 2.85
CA MET A 60 -11.81 -3.97 4.00
C MET A 60 -12.52 -3.43 5.24
N LEU A 61 -12.42 -2.11 5.50
CA LEU A 61 -13.13 -1.47 6.62
C LEU A 61 -14.64 -1.59 6.48
N VAL A 62 -15.17 -1.32 5.28
CA VAL A 62 -16.61 -1.39 4.99
C VAL A 62 -17.12 -2.84 4.96
N ASN A 63 -16.29 -3.79 4.54
CA ASN A 63 -16.66 -5.20 4.40
C ASN A 63 -16.19 -6.11 5.54
N LYS A 64 -15.83 -5.57 6.72
CA LYS A 64 -15.36 -6.33 7.90
C LYS A 64 -16.24 -7.51 8.32
N GLY A 65 -17.53 -7.54 7.97
CA GLY A 65 -18.45 -8.65 8.27
C GLY A 65 -18.61 -9.71 7.17
N LYS A 66 -17.94 -9.57 6.02
CA LYS A 66 -18.04 -10.46 4.86
C LYS A 66 -16.68 -11.03 4.40
N MET A 67 -15.63 -10.76 5.18
CA MET A 67 -14.29 -11.30 4.96
C MET A 67 -14.09 -12.58 5.75
#